data_AF-A0A1V1P6K1-F1
#
_entry.id   AF-A0A1V1P6K1-F1
#
_cell.length_a   1.000
_cell.length_b   1.000
_cell.length_c   1.000
_cell.angle_alpha   90.00
_cell.angle_beta   90.00
_cell.angle_gamma   90.00
#
_symmetry.space_group_name_H-M   'P 1'
#
loop_
_entity.id
_entity.type
_entity.pdbx_description
1 polymer ?
#
loop_
_entity_poly.entity_id
_entity_poly.type
_entity_poly.pdbx_seq_one_letter_code
_entity_poly.pdbx_strand_id
1 'polypeptide(L)'
;MGINSDHTVFDQIVLDPELIANAPKDQRFYTGMDCYIHCVESLTGTYLNMFSQSYGEKALQLCEDVFMGEARPEDDEKLMMASYCGGMSIAYSQVGVCHALSYGLSFVLGLHHGIGNSVVFDYLDEFYPDGVKIFKK
;
A
#
# COMPACT_ATOMS: atom_id res chain seq x y z
N MET A 1 -1.12 4.49 15.78
CA MET A 1 -1.67 5.86 15.71
C MET A 1 -0.58 6.79 15.24
N GLY A 2 -0.73 7.36 14.05
CA GLY A 2 0.19 8.39 13.53
C GLY A 2 -0.27 9.78 13.96
N ILE A 3 0.67 10.71 14.12
CA ILE A 3 0.39 12.14 14.25
C ILE A 3 0.63 12.74 12.86
N ASN A 4 -0.38 13.42 12.29
CA ASN A 4 -0.21 14.16 11.04
C ASN A 4 0.16 15.62 11.38
N SER A 5 1.29 16.10 10.88
CA SER A 5 1.83 17.43 11.17
C SER A 5 2.74 17.91 10.03
N ASP A 6 2.63 19.18 9.68
CA ASP A 6 3.52 19.84 8.70
C ASP A 6 5.00 19.80 9.13
N HIS A 7 5.27 19.55 10.41
CA HIS A 7 6.63 19.43 10.97
C HIS A 7 7.17 17.99 10.97
N THR A 8 6.42 17.01 10.45
CA THR A 8 6.85 15.60 10.36
C THR A 8 7.26 15.18 8.96
N VAL A 9 7.20 16.11 8.00
CA VAL A 9 7.67 15.87 6.63
C VAL A 9 9.20 15.84 6.63
N PHE A 10 9.79 14.90 5.89
CA PHE A 10 11.24 14.78 5.71
C PHE A 10 11.75 15.83 4.71
N ASP A 11 13.00 16.28 4.88
CA ASP A 11 13.67 17.16 3.92
C ASP A 11 14.26 16.39 2.72
N GLN A 12 14.59 15.11 2.94
CA GLN A 12 15.28 14.24 1.97
C GLN A 12 14.81 12.79 2.12
N ILE A 13 14.79 12.07 1.01
CA ILE A 13 14.52 10.62 0.95
C ILE A 13 15.68 9.95 0.24
N VAL A 14 16.11 8.80 0.76
CA VAL A 14 17.00 7.87 0.08
C VAL A 14 16.23 6.57 -0.14
N LEU A 15 16.06 6.20 -1.41
CA LEU A 15 15.42 4.96 -1.83
C LEU A 15 16.50 4.05 -2.40
N ASP A 16 16.95 3.08 -1.61
CA ASP A 16 17.98 2.12 -1.98
C ASP A 16 17.48 0.68 -1.77
N PRO A 17 17.19 -0.07 -2.85
CA PRO A 17 16.67 -1.44 -2.76
C PRO A 17 17.68 -2.42 -2.12
N GLU A 18 18.98 -2.12 -2.10
CA GLU A 18 19.96 -2.99 -1.44
C GLU A 18 19.73 -3.07 0.07
N LEU A 19 19.16 -2.02 0.68
CA LEU A 19 18.85 -1.98 2.11
C LEU A 19 17.74 -2.96 2.51
N ILE A 20 16.91 -3.42 1.56
CA ILE A 20 15.82 -4.37 1.81
C ILE A 20 16.09 -5.78 1.28
N ALA A 21 17.26 -6.03 0.68
CA ALA A 21 17.59 -7.30 0.02
C ALA A 21 17.40 -8.54 0.93
N ASN A 22 17.68 -8.38 2.22
CA ASN A 22 17.61 -9.44 3.23
C ASN A 22 16.29 -9.47 4.02
N ALA A 23 15.30 -8.63 3.66
CA ALA A 23 14.00 -8.63 4.33
C ALA A 23 13.32 -10.01 4.20
N PRO A 24 12.64 -10.53 5.24
CA PRO A 24 11.92 -11.78 5.13
C PRO A 24 10.89 -11.75 3.98
N LYS A 25 10.71 -12.87 3.29
CA LYS A 25 9.78 -12.96 2.15
C LYS A 25 8.36 -12.50 2.51
N ASP A 26 7.85 -12.97 3.64
CA ASP A 26 6.50 -12.62 4.10
C ASP A 26 6.40 -11.13 4.43
N GLN A 27 7.44 -10.55 5.05
CA GLN A 27 7.47 -9.10 5.31
C GLN A 27 7.45 -8.31 4.00
N ARG A 28 8.23 -8.72 2.98
CA ARG A 28 8.20 -8.10 1.65
C ARG A 28 6.82 -8.17 1.02
N PHE A 29 6.20 -9.35 1.06
CA PHE A 29 4.87 -9.56 0.50
C PHE A 29 3.81 -8.68 1.19
N TYR A 30 3.70 -8.73 2.51
CA TYR A 30 2.66 -7.98 3.23
C TYR A 30 2.88 -6.47 3.20
N THR A 31 4.13 -5.99 3.15
CA THR A 31 4.41 -4.56 2.92
C THR A 31 4.02 -4.13 1.51
N GLY A 32 4.25 -4.95 0.50
CA GLY A 32 3.80 -4.64 -0.86
C GLY A 32 2.28 -4.72 -1.03
N MET A 33 1.60 -5.65 -0.35
CA MET A 33 0.13 -5.71 -0.29
C MET A 33 -0.45 -4.48 0.38
N ASP A 34 0.17 -3.98 1.44
CA ASP A 34 -0.20 -2.71 2.06
C ASP A 34 -0.18 -1.55 1.04
N CYS A 35 0.90 -1.45 0.25
CA CYS A 35 0.97 -0.50 -0.85
C CYS A 35 -0.13 -0.68 -1.91
N TYR A 36 -0.43 -1.92 -2.32
CA TYR A 36 -1.52 -2.18 -3.25
C TYR A 36 -2.87 -1.68 -2.69
N ILE A 37 -3.15 -1.98 -1.42
CA ILE A 37 -4.39 -1.57 -0.76
C ILE A 37 -4.47 -0.04 -0.63
N HIS A 38 -3.37 0.64 -0.29
CA HIS A 38 -3.30 2.11 -0.33
C HIS A 38 -3.77 2.66 -1.69
N CYS A 39 -3.31 2.05 -2.79
CA CYS A 39 -3.68 2.50 -4.13
C CYS A 39 -5.16 2.32 -4.39
N VAL A 40 -5.73 1.16 -4.07
CA VAL A 40 -7.16 0.90 -4.28
C VAL A 40 -8.01 1.87 -3.47
N GLU A 41 -7.72 2.04 -2.18
CA GLU A 41 -8.49 2.92 -1.31
C GLU A 41 -8.38 4.39 -1.71
N SER A 42 -7.18 4.83 -2.07
CA SER A 42 -6.93 6.19 -2.53
C SER A 42 -7.66 6.49 -3.85
N LEU A 43 -7.51 5.63 -4.86
CA LEU A 43 -8.08 5.82 -6.20
C LEU A 43 -9.60 5.72 -6.24
N THR A 44 -10.21 5.08 -5.25
CA THR A 44 -11.68 4.99 -5.10
C THR A 44 -12.22 5.90 -4.00
N GLY A 45 -11.35 6.66 -3.34
CA GLY A 45 -11.69 7.50 -2.19
C GLY A 45 -12.36 8.82 -2.56
N THR A 46 -13.09 9.40 -1.60
CA THR A 46 -13.84 10.65 -1.79
C THR A 46 -12.96 11.91 -1.86
N TYR A 47 -11.71 11.84 -1.39
CA TYR A 47 -10.75 12.95 -1.41
C TYR A 47 -9.78 12.88 -2.60
N LEU A 48 -10.07 12.01 -3.59
CA LEU A 48 -9.27 11.88 -4.79
C LEU A 48 -9.12 13.23 -5.52
N ASN A 49 -7.88 13.54 -5.87
CA ASN A 49 -7.48 14.69 -6.67
C ASN A 49 -6.37 14.31 -7.65
N MET A 50 -6.07 15.19 -8.61
CA MET A 50 -5.11 14.89 -9.68
C MET A 50 -3.71 14.49 -9.19
N PHE A 51 -3.22 15.08 -8.08
CA PHE A 51 -1.94 14.68 -7.50
C PHE A 51 -2.02 13.25 -6.96
N SER A 52 -2.96 12.97 -6.05
CA SER A 52 -3.15 11.62 -5.51
C SER A 52 -3.40 10.56 -6.59
N GLN A 53 -4.16 10.92 -7.64
CA GLN A 53 -4.51 10.02 -8.73
C GLN A 53 -3.26 9.62 -9.52
N SER A 54 -2.45 10.59 -9.96
CA SER A 54 -1.23 10.32 -10.73
C SER A 54 -0.24 9.41 -9.99
N TYR A 55 -0.10 9.61 -8.67
CA TYR A 55 0.72 8.74 -7.84
C TYR A 55 0.09 7.36 -7.64
N GLY A 56 -1.22 7.31 -7.38
CA GLY A 56 -1.95 6.07 -7.14
C GLY A 56 -1.97 5.16 -8.36
N GLU A 57 -2.21 5.71 -9.56
CA GLU A 57 -2.21 4.95 -10.82
C GLU A 57 -0.82 4.36 -11.09
N LYS A 58 0.25 5.14 -10.87
CA LYS A 58 1.61 4.64 -11.08
C LYS A 58 1.99 3.56 -10.07
N ALA A 59 1.64 3.75 -8.80
CA ALA A 59 1.89 2.77 -7.76
C ALA A 59 1.12 1.46 -8.01
N LEU A 60 -0.17 1.55 -8.36
CA LEU A 60 -0.99 0.39 -8.69
C LEU A 60 -0.42 -0.40 -9.86
N GLN A 61 -0.03 0.29 -10.95
CA GLN A 61 0.61 -0.34 -12.09
C GLN A 61 1.86 -1.14 -11.68
N LEU A 62 2.75 -0.54 -10.88
CA LEU A 62 3.98 -1.20 -10.44
C LEU A 62 3.70 -2.38 -9.52
N CYS A 63 2.73 -2.28 -8.62
CA CYS A 63 2.28 -3.39 -7.78
C CYS A 63 1.76 -4.55 -8.62
N GLU A 64 0.86 -4.29 -9.58
CA GLU A 64 0.30 -5.32 -10.46
C GLU A 64 1.37 -5.95 -11.35
N ASP A 65 2.30 -5.16 -11.89
CA ASP A 65 3.44 -5.64 -12.69
C ASP A 65 4.33 -6.62 -11.93
N VAL A 66 4.42 -6.49 -10.59
CA VAL A 66 5.20 -7.38 -9.72
C VAL A 66 4.37 -8.57 -9.26
N PHE A 67 3.14 -8.36 -8.78
CA PHE A 67 2.34 -9.43 -8.18
C PHE A 67 1.66 -10.35 -9.21
N MET A 68 1.35 -9.84 -10.39
CA MET A 68 0.73 -10.63 -11.48
C MET A 68 1.76 -11.16 -12.48
N GLY A 69 3.02 -10.71 -12.38
CA GLY A 69 4.12 -11.13 -13.22
C GLY A 69 4.88 -12.33 -12.66
N GLU A 70 5.82 -12.84 -13.45
CA GLU A 70 6.85 -13.72 -12.91
C GLU A 70 7.84 -12.90 -12.08
N ALA A 71 8.39 -13.50 -11.02
CA ALA A 71 9.37 -12.84 -10.15
C ALA A 71 10.65 -12.49 -10.92
N ARG A 72 11.11 -11.24 -10.79
CA ARG A 72 12.29 -10.69 -11.46
C ARG A 72 13.23 -9.99 -10.47
N PRO A 73 14.54 -9.90 -10.78
CA PRO A 73 15.52 -9.24 -9.91
C PRO A 73 15.18 -7.78 -9.57
N GLU A 74 14.52 -7.05 -10.48
CA GLU A 74 14.18 -5.64 -10.30
C GLU A 74 12.86 -5.38 -9.54
N ASP A 75 12.17 -6.43 -9.08
CA ASP A 75 10.86 -6.27 -8.44
C ASP A 75 10.95 -5.50 -7.11
N ASP A 76 12.05 -5.64 -6.35
CA ASP A 76 12.27 -4.87 -5.12
C ASP A 76 12.41 -3.36 -5.41
N GLU A 77 13.04 -2.97 -6.53
CA GLU A 77 13.12 -1.57 -6.97
C GLU A 77 11.75 -1.04 -7.39
N LYS A 78 10.98 -1.85 -8.12
CA LYS A 78 9.60 -1.50 -8.53
C LYS A 78 8.69 -1.33 -7.33
N LEU A 79 8.72 -2.24 -6.37
CA LEU A 79 7.91 -2.15 -5.16
C LEU A 79 8.35 -0.99 -4.25
N MET A 80 9.64 -0.65 -4.21
CA MET A 80 10.12 0.53 -3.50
C MET A 80 9.55 1.82 -4.10
N MET A 81 9.58 1.94 -5.43
CA MET A 81 8.97 3.08 -6.12
C MET A 81 7.44 3.08 -5.99
N ALA A 82 6.81 1.92 -6.05
CA ALA A 82 5.38 1.77 -5.80
C ALA A 82 5.03 2.26 -4.39
N SER A 83 5.78 1.83 -3.37
CA SER A 83 5.57 2.24 -1.98
C SER A 83 5.70 3.74 -1.78
N TYR A 84 6.68 4.38 -2.42
CA TYR A 84 6.81 5.84 -2.37
C TYR A 84 5.59 6.53 -3.02
N CYS A 85 5.23 6.13 -4.24
CA CYS A 85 4.06 6.69 -4.93
C CYS A 85 2.76 6.41 -4.17
N GLY A 86 2.56 5.21 -3.62
CA GLY A 86 1.40 4.85 -2.79
C GLY A 86 1.30 5.72 -1.55
N GLY A 87 2.43 5.95 -0.86
CA GLY A 87 2.52 6.89 0.27
C GLY A 87 2.15 8.32 -0.11
N MET A 88 2.67 8.82 -1.24
CA MET A 88 2.29 10.14 -1.76
C MET A 88 0.80 10.21 -2.14
N SER A 89 0.24 9.13 -2.67
CA SER A 89 -1.17 9.06 -3.02
C SER A 89 -2.04 9.29 -1.78
N ILE A 90 -1.83 8.52 -0.72
CA ILE A 90 -2.61 8.63 0.53
C ILE A 90 -2.31 9.90 1.32
N ALA A 91 -1.12 10.51 1.14
CA ALA A 91 -0.82 11.82 1.73
C ALA A 91 -1.76 12.92 1.16
N TYR A 92 -2.21 12.78 -0.08
CA TYR A 92 -3.10 13.73 -0.76
C TYR A 92 -4.59 13.34 -0.75
N SER A 93 -4.95 12.08 -0.51
CA SER A 93 -6.35 11.58 -0.60
C SER A 93 -6.81 10.69 0.57
N GLN A 94 -5.93 10.37 1.52
CA GLN A 94 -6.17 9.47 2.65
C GLN A 94 -6.40 7.99 2.25
N VAL A 95 -6.61 7.15 3.27
CA VAL A 95 -6.97 5.73 3.18
C VAL A 95 -8.44 5.52 3.56
N GLY A 96 -8.94 4.31 3.37
CA GLY A 96 -10.35 3.96 3.50
C GLY A 96 -10.69 2.99 4.63
N VAL A 97 -11.74 2.20 4.40
CA VAL A 97 -12.34 1.29 5.39
C VAL A 97 -11.43 0.12 5.77
N CYS A 98 -10.57 -0.35 4.86
CA CYS A 98 -9.60 -1.41 5.14
C CYS A 98 -8.66 -1.00 6.26
N HIS A 99 -8.01 0.15 6.12
CA HIS A 99 -7.09 0.67 7.12
C HIS A 99 -7.80 0.98 8.44
N ALA A 100 -9.01 1.55 8.39
CA ALA A 100 -9.78 1.84 9.59
C ALA A 100 -10.08 0.57 10.42
N LEU A 101 -10.46 -0.53 9.77
CA LEU A 101 -10.75 -1.80 10.43
C LEU A 101 -9.48 -2.54 10.86
N SER A 102 -8.44 -2.54 10.03
CA SER A 102 -7.20 -3.26 10.30
C SER A 102 -6.44 -2.67 11.49
N TYR A 103 -6.55 -1.36 11.75
CA TYR A 103 -6.02 -0.73 12.96
C TYR A 103 -6.64 -1.34 14.22
N GLY A 104 -7.95 -1.59 14.21
CA GLY A 104 -8.63 -2.28 15.31
C GLY A 104 -8.09 -3.69 15.53
N LEU A 105 -7.91 -4.47 14.45
CA LEU A 105 -7.33 -5.81 14.54
C LEU A 105 -5.89 -5.79 15.07
N SER A 106 -5.07 -4.86 14.57
CA SER A 106 -3.68 -4.72 14.99
C SER A 106 -3.58 -4.37 16.48
N PHE A 107 -4.45 -3.50 16.97
CA PHE A 107 -4.47 -3.09 18.38
C PHE A 107 -5.00 -4.19 19.31
N VAL A 108 -6.10 -4.86 18.95
CA VAL A 108 -6.76 -5.84 19.81
C VAL A 108 -6.09 -7.21 19.78
N LEU A 109 -5.64 -7.65 18.60
CA LEU A 109 -5.10 -8.99 18.37
C LEU A 109 -3.58 -9.02 18.20
N GLY A 110 -2.92 -7.86 18.12
CA GLY A 110 -1.48 -7.78 17.92
C GLY A 110 -1.03 -8.20 16.51
N LEU A 111 -1.93 -8.18 15.53
CA LEU A 111 -1.58 -8.48 14.14
C LEU A 111 -0.66 -7.40 13.57
N HIS A 112 0.34 -7.82 12.79
CA HIS A 112 1.17 -6.88 12.01
C HIS A 112 0.31 -6.18 10.96
N HIS A 113 0.58 -4.89 10.73
CA HIS A 113 -0.27 -4.02 9.93
C HIS A 113 -0.64 -4.58 8.55
N GLY A 114 0.36 -4.92 7.72
CA GLY A 114 0.12 -5.46 6.38
C GLY A 114 -0.67 -6.76 6.38
N ILE A 115 -0.48 -7.63 7.39
CA ILE A 115 -1.28 -8.85 7.56
C ILE A 115 -2.73 -8.48 7.91
N GLY A 116 -2.93 -7.55 8.84
CA GLY A 116 -4.26 -7.04 9.19
C GLY A 116 -4.98 -6.43 8.00
N ASN A 117 -4.28 -5.64 7.17
CA ASN A 117 -4.81 -5.07 5.94
C ASN A 117 -5.23 -6.17 4.97
N SER A 118 -4.36 -7.16 4.70
CA SER A 118 -4.70 -8.28 3.82
C SER A 118 -5.91 -9.09 4.31
N VAL A 119 -5.98 -9.39 5.61
CA VAL A 119 -7.11 -10.12 6.20
C VAL A 119 -8.41 -9.36 6.06
N VAL A 120 -8.41 -8.05 6.31
CA VAL A 120 -9.62 -7.22 6.17
C VAL A 120 -10.02 -7.09 4.70
N PHE A 121 -9.05 -6.78 3.83
CA PHE A 121 -9.30 -6.48 2.42
C PHE A 121 -9.94 -7.65 1.67
N ASP A 122 -9.61 -8.90 2.06
CA ASP A 122 -10.22 -10.12 1.51
C ASP A 122 -11.76 -10.19 1.65
N TYR A 123 -12.35 -9.38 2.55
CA TYR A 123 -13.79 -9.33 2.82
C TYR A 123 -14.46 -8.02 2.40
N LEU A 124 -13.77 -7.14 1.67
CA LEU A 124 -14.28 -5.82 1.29
C LEU A 124 -14.83 -5.75 -0.14
N ASP A 125 -15.27 -6.86 -0.74
CA ASP A 125 -15.81 -6.88 -2.10
C ASP A 125 -16.98 -5.90 -2.31
N GLU A 126 -17.78 -5.62 -1.27
CA GLU A 126 -18.88 -4.65 -1.33
C GLU A 126 -18.39 -3.20 -1.49
N PHE A 127 -17.19 -2.89 -1.00
CA PHE A 127 -16.61 -1.55 -1.03
C PHE A 127 -15.61 -1.39 -2.19
N TYR A 128 -14.82 -2.43 -2.48
CA TYR A 128 -13.72 -2.41 -3.46
C TYR A 128 -13.79 -3.61 -4.42
N PRO A 129 -14.88 -3.79 -5.18
CA PRO A 129 -15.14 -5.02 -5.93
C PRO A 129 -14.01 -5.40 -6.92
N ASP A 130 -13.52 -4.43 -7.69
CA ASP A 130 -12.46 -4.69 -8.67
C ASP A 130 -11.11 -4.93 -8.01
N GLY A 131 -10.79 -4.14 -6.96
CA GLY A 131 -9.54 -4.28 -6.21
C GLY A 131 -9.45 -5.62 -5.48
N VAL A 132 -10.53 -6.05 -4.82
CA VAL A 132 -10.55 -7.36 -4.13
C VAL A 132 -10.49 -8.52 -5.12
N LYS A 133 -11.16 -8.40 -6.28
CA LYS A 133 -11.07 -9.41 -7.34
C LYS A 133 -9.66 -9.59 -7.88
N ILE A 134 -8.88 -8.52 -7.99
CA ILE A 134 -7.47 -8.58 -8.41
C ILE A 134 -6.62 -9.14 -7.27
N PHE A 135 -6.81 -8.67 -6.04
CA PHE A 135 -6.11 -9.14 -4.84
C PHE A 135 -6.22 -10.66 -4.60
N LYS A 136 -7.35 -11.27 -4.96
CA LYS A 136 -7.60 -12.71 -4.81
C LYS A 136 -6.98 -13.61 -5.89
N LYS A 137 -6.30 -13.05 -6.89
CA LYS A 137 -5.61 -13.82 -7.95
C LYS A 137 -4.22 -14.22 -7.52
#